data_AF-A0A7K4CAL3-F1
#
_entry.id   AF-A0A7K4CAL3-F1
#
_cell.length_a   1.000
_cell.length_b   1.000
_cell.length_c   1.000
_cell.angle_alpha   90.00
_cell.angle_beta   90.00
_cell.angle_gamma   90.00
#
_symmetry.space_group_name_H-M   'P 1'
#
loop_
_entity.id
_entity.type
_entity.pdbx_description
1 polymer ?
#
loop_
_entity_poly.entity_id
_entity_poly.type
_entity_poly.pdbx_seq_one_letter_code
_entity_poly.pdbx_strand_id
1 'polypeptide(L)'
;MASLTKRIVAGIFGILYLTFGVTETLSGLVPGIAEQTAAFMIPADIMGGLVLCVVAAVYLAALYRFGTGAGSGQAYLYVAMALSVIFGTVALLSLVAQGTDLLVFGEEPWSPIALLVPMVWLAILPAAGISVWKSRFPGHMAGE
;
A
#
# COMPACT_ATOMS: atom_id res chain seq x y z
N MET A 1 16.10 1.10 20.81
CA MET A 1 15.44 2.34 20.33
C MET A 1 15.21 2.23 18.84
N ALA A 2 13.99 2.50 18.35
CA ALA A 2 13.76 2.56 16.90
C ALA A 2 14.45 3.80 16.33
N SER A 3 15.09 3.69 15.16
CA SER A 3 15.67 4.85 14.50
C SER A 3 14.57 5.86 14.14
N LEU A 4 14.87 7.15 14.28
CA LEU A 4 13.96 8.25 13.90
C LEU A 4 13.37 8.05 12.50
N THR A 5 14.19 7.55 11.56
CA THR A 5 13.79 7.19 10.20
C THR A 5 12.61 6.22 10.15
N LYS A 6 12.60 5.15 10.96
CA LYS A 6 11.50 4.16 10.97
C LYS A 6 10.19 4.77 11.45
N ARG A 7 10.24 5.69 12.42
CA ARG A 7 9.07 6.43 12.91
C ARG A 7 8.52 7.36 11.84
N ILE A 8 9.39 8.11 11.17
CA ILE A 8 9.01 9.01 10.07
C ILE A 8 8.35 8.23 8.94
N VAL A 9 8.96 7.12 8.51
CA VAL A 9 8.39 6.25 7.48
C VAL A 9 7.03 5.72 7.91
N ALA A 10 6.89 5.23 9.14
CA ALA A 10 5.60 4.76 9.65
C ALA A 10 4.51 5.83 9.61
N GLY A 11 4.82 7.06 10.02
CA GLY A 11 3.87 8.16 10.01
C GLY A 11 3.50 8.64 8.62
N ILE A 12 4.49 8.87 7.74
CA ILE A 12 4.25 9.34 6.38
C ILE A 12 3.42 8.31 5.60
N PHE A 13 3.81 7.04 5.61
CA PHE A 13 3.07 6.01 4.89
C PHE A 13 1.71 5.72 5.50
N GLY A 14 1.59 5.77 6.83
CA GLY A 14 0.29 5.66 7.50
C GLY A 14 -0.69 6.75 7.03
N ILE A 15 -0.25 8.01 6.99
CA ILE A 15 -1.09 9.12 6.53
C ILE A 15 -1.40 9.01 5.03
N LEU A 16 -0.40 8.71 4.19
CA LEU A 16 -0.61 8.58 2.75
C LEU A 16 -1.64 7.47 2.44
N TYR A 17 -1.40 6.25 2.92
CA TYR A 17 -2.32 5.14 2.69
C TYR A 17 -3.72 5.42 3.24
N LEU A 18 -3.83 6.14 4.37
CA LEU A 18 -5.14 6.52 4.92
C LEU A 18 -5.87 7.50 4.01
N THR A 19 -5.20 8.57 3.59
CA THR A 19 -5.78 9.61 2.73
C THR A 19 -6.26 9.01 1.40
N PHE A 20 -5.41 8.21 0.74
CA PHE A 20 -5.79 7.55 -0.50
C PHE A 20 -6.89 6.50 -0.29
N GLY A 21 -6.78 5.69 0.76
CA GLY A 21 -7.79 4.67 1.06
C GLY A 21 -9.17 5.25 1.34
N VAL A 22 -9.25 6.32 2.14
CA VAL A 22 -10.52 7.03 2.41
C VAL A 22 -11.05 7.65 1.12
N THR A 23 -10.19 8.33 0.35
CA THR A 23 -10.61 8.99 -0.88
C THR A 23 -11.15 7.98 -1.90
N GLU A 24 -10.43 6.88 -2.15
CA GLU A 24 -10.81 5.82 -3.09
C GLU A 24 -12.12 5.13 -2.67
N THR A 25 -12.27 4.86 -1.36
CA THR A 25 -13.51 4.30 -0.81
C THR A 25 -14.70 5.24 -1.01
N LEU A 26 -14.51 6.55 -0.75
CA LEU A 26 -15.55 7.57 -0.92
C LEU A 26 -15.91 7.77 -2.40
N SER A 27 -14.93 7.73 -3.30
CA SER A 27 -15.16 7.80 -4.74
C SER A 27 -16.00 6.63 -5.24
N GLY A 28 -15.82 5.43 -4.69
CA GLY A 28 -16.67 4.27 -5.01
C GLY A 28 -18.11 4.37 -4.48
N LEU A 29 -18.35 5.15 -3.42
CA LEU A 29 -19.66 5.32 -2.79
C LEU A 29 -20.46 6.52 -3.34
N VAL A 30 -19.76 7.59 -3.75
CA VAL A 30 -20.37 8.87 -4.13
C VAL A 30 -19.92 9.25 -5.54
N PRO A 31 -20.79 9.18 -6.56
CA PRO A 31 -20.44 9.48 -7.95
C PRO A 31 -19.82 10.88 -8.14
N GLY A 32 -20.30 11.88 -7.40
CA GLY A 32 -19.77 13.25 -7.48
C GLY A 32 -18.34 13.42 -6.97
N ILE A 33 -17.82 12.46 -6.18
CA ILE A 33 -16.42 12.45 -5.73
C ILE A 33 -15.56 11.73 -6.77
N ALA A 34 -16.07 10.65 -7.39
CA ALA A 34 -15.35 9.91 -8.44
C ALA A 34 -14.88 10.79 -9.59
N GLU A 35 -15.75 11.70 -10.06
CA GLU A 35 -15.40 12.64 -11.15
C GLU A 35 -14.25 13.58 -10.78
N GLN A 36 -14.17 14.00 -9.50
CA GLN A 36 -13.12 14.88 -9.01
C GLN A 36 -11.80 14.15 -8.79
N THR A 37 -11.87 12.89 -8.37
CA THR A 37 -10.68 12.10 -8.03
C THR A 37 -10.07 11.39 -9.23
N ALA A 38 -10.81 11.23 -10.32
CA ALA A 38 -10.32 10.67 -11.58
C ALA A 38 -9.09 11.41 -12.12
N ALA A 39 -9.05 12.74 -11.99
CA ALA A 39 -7.89 13.56 -12.39
C ALA A 39 -6.61 13.26 -11.58
N PHE A 40 -6.77 12.67 -10.38
CA PHE A 40 -5.67 12.28 -9.49
C PHE A 40 -5.34 10.79 -9.58
N MET A 41 -5.88 10.08 -10.59
CA MET A 41 -5.61 8.66 -10.82
C MET A 41 -6.10 7.75 -9.68
N ILE A 42 -7.10 8.24 -8.92
CA ILE A 42 -7.75 7.48 -7.84
C ILE A 42 -9.00 6.85 -8.44
N PRO A 43 -9.06 5.51 -8.57
CA PRO A 43 -10.23 4.83 -9.12
C PRO A 43 -11.41 4.91 -8.15
N ALA A 44 -12.61 4.67 -8.67
CA ALA A 44 -13.80 4.46 -7.84
C ALA A 44 -13.87 2.98 -7.39
N ASP A 45 -12.95 2.56 -6.52
CA ASP A 45 -12.87 1.18 -6.01
C ASP A 45 -12.99 1.14 -4.48
N ILE A 46 -14.14 0.67 -4.00
CA ILE A 46 -14.42 0.53 -2.57
C ILE A 46 -13.47 -0.49 -1.92
N MET A 47 -13.21 -1.62 -2.58
CA MET A 47 -12.40 -2.68 -2.01
C MET A 47 -10.93 -2.30 -2.01
N GLY A 48 -10.45 -1.70 -3.10
CA GLY A 48 -9.12 -1.10 -3.19
C GLY A 48 -8.86 -0.08 -2.09
N GLY A 49 -9.80 0.86 -1.90
CA GLY A 49 -9.74 1.86 -0.85
C GLY A 49 -9.74 1.30 0.58
N LEU A 50 -10.54 0.26 0.85
CA LEU A 50 -10.56 -0.41 2.16
C LEU A 50 -9.23 -1.12 2.45
N VAL A 51 -8.64 -1.77 1.45
CA VAL A 51 -7.31 -2.39 1.58
C VAL A 51 -6.26 -1.35 1.96
N LEU A 52 -6.26 -0.18 1.31
CA LEU A 52 -5.35 0.91 1.67
C LEU A 52 -5.57 1.40 3.11
N CYS A 53 -6.83 1.51 3.57
CA CYS A 53 -7.14 1.84 4.95
C CYS A 53 -6.58 0.82 5.95
N VAL A 54 -6.66 -0.48 5.63
CA VAL A 54 -6.09 -1.54 6.48
C VAL A 54 -4.57 -1.39 6.57
N VAL A 55 -3.89 -1.21 5.43
CA VAL A 55 -2.43 -1.00 5.41
C VAL A 55 -2.04 0.24 6.21
N ALA A 56 -2.80 1.33 6.07
CA ALA A 56 -2.62 2.55 6.84
C ALA A 56 -2.70 2.31 8.35
N ALA A 57 -3.72 1.57 8.80
CA ALA A 57 -3.91 1.25 10.21
C ALA A 57 -2.70 0.50 10.79
N VAL A 58 -2.10 -0.42 10.04
CA VAL A 58 -0.89 -1.14 10.48
C VAL A 58 0.33 -0.21 10.57
N TYR A 59 0.49 0.71 9.63
CA TYR A 59 1.55 1.73 9.70
C TYR A 59 1.38 2.67 10.90
N LEU A 60 0.16 3.16 11.16
CA LEU A 60 -0.13 4.02 12.29
C LEU A 60 0.01 3.27 13.62
N ALA A 61 -0.37 1.99 13.67
CA ALA A 61 -0.11 1.12 14.82
C ALA A 61 1.40 0.95 15.09
N ALA A 62 2.22 0.84 14.03
CA ALA A 62 3.68 0.82 14.16
C ALA A 62 4.20 2.14 14.77
N LEU A 63 3.72 3.29 14.27
CA LEU A 63 4.08 4.61 14.80
C LEU A 63 3.72 4.76 16.28
N TYR A 64 2.49 4.37 16.65
CA TYR A 64 2.02 4.41 18.03
C TYR A 64 2.90 3.54 18.94
N ARG A 65 3.20 2.30 18.54
CA ARG A 65 4.04 1.37 19.32
C ARG A 65 5.48 1.84 19.44
N PHE A 66 6.00 2.60 18.48
CA PHE A 66 7.29 3.25 18.64
C PHE A 66 7.29 4.34 19.72
N GLY A 67 6.15 5.00 19.97
CA GLY A 67 5.98 6.02 21.01
C GLY A 67 5.83 5.42 22.41
N THR A 68 5.17 4.26 22.54
CA THR A 68 4.96 3.60 23.84
C THR A 68 6.15 2.80 24.35
N GLY A 69 7.24 2.71 23.58
CA GLY A 69 8.43 1.94 23.95
C GLY A 69 8.26 0.42 23.86
N ALA A 70 7.08 -0.07 23.43
CA ALA A 70 6.84 -1.48 23.20
C ALA A 70 7.69 -1.97 22.01
N GLY A 71 8.67 -2.85 22.27
CA GLY A 71 9.66 -3.33 21.27
C GLY A 71 9.07 -3.92 19.98
N SER A 72 7.76 -4.20 19.96
CA SER A 72 6.97 -4.65 18.81
C SER A 72 6.79 -3.66 17.65
N GLY A 73 7.05 -2.35 17.82
CA GLY A 73 6.76 -1.36 16.75
C GLY A 73 7.49 -1.64 15.43
N GLN A 74 8.69 -2.23 15.50
CA GLN A 74 9.45 -2.62 14.33
C GLN A 74 8.80 -3.78 13.54
N ALA A 75 8.19 -4.74 14.24
CA ALA A 75 7.48 -5.84 13.58
C ALA A 75 6.26 -5.31 12.80
N TYR A 76 5.46 -4.44 13.42
CA TYR A 76 4.32 -3.80 12.75
C TYR A 76 4.72 -3.02 11.51
N LEU A 77 5.85 -2.29 11.56
CA LEU A 77 6.35 -1.57 10.38
C LEU A 77 6.68 -2.51 9.22
N TYR A 78 7.35 -3.63 9.48
CA TYR A 78 7.65 -4.61 8.43
C TYR A 78 6.40 -5.31 7.91
N VAL A 79 5.43 -5.62 8.77
CA VAL A 79 4.14 -6.17 8.35
C VAL A 79 3.41 -5.16 7.45
N ALA A 80 3.37 -3.88 7.82
CA ALA A 80 2.77 -2.84 6.99
C ALA A 80 3.45 -2.75 5.61
N MET A 81 4.78 -2.74 5.58
CA MET A 81 5.53 -2.75 4.32
C MET A 81 5.28 -4.00 3.48
N ALA A 82 5.21 -5.18 4.11
CA ALA A 82 4.91 -6.41 3.41
C ALA A 82 3.50 -6.38 2.82
N LEU A 83 2.51 -5.92 3.58
CA LEU A 83 1.13 -5.76 3.08
C LEU A 83 1.07 -4.78 1.90
N SER A 84 1.75 -3.64 1.98
CA SER A 84 1.89 -2.70 0.85
C SER A 84 2.39 -3.40 -0.42
N VAL A 85 3.46 -4.19 -0.31
CA VAL A 85 4.05 -4.90 -1.45
C VAL A 85 3.13 -6.01 -1.97
N ILE A 86 2.52 -6.79 -1.07
CA ILE A 86 1.60 -7.86 -1.44
C ILE A 86 0.42 -7.29 -2.23
N PHE A 87 -0.25 -6.27 -1.71
CA PHE A 87 -1.42 -5.68 -2.37
C PHE A 87 -1.05 -4.92 -3.64
N GLY A 88 0.08 -4.20 -3.66
CA GLY A 88 0.60 -3.61 -4.89
C GLY A 88 0.89 -4.65 -5.98
N THR A 89 1.41 -5.82 -5.60
CA THR A 89 1.64 -6.94 -6.53
C THR A 89 0.33 -7.52 -7.03
N VAL A 90 -0.65 -7.71 -6.15
CA VAL A 90 -1.99 -8.18 -6.54
C VAL A 90 -2.63 -7.21 -7.53
N ALA A 91 -2.53 -5.89 -7.30
CA ALA A 91 -3.04 -4.89 -8.23
C ALA A 91 -2.37 -4.96 -9.61
N LEU A 92 -1.05 -5.17 -9.66
CA LEU A 92 -0.32 -5.39 -10.92
C LEU A 92 -0.80 -6.65 -11.65
N LEU A 93 -0.99 -7.76 -10.93
CA LEU A 93 -1.49 -9.00 -11.51
C LEU A 93 -2.91 -8.85 -12.06
N SER A 94 -3.79 -8.13 -11.34
CA SER A 94 -5.14 -7.83 -11.81
C SER A 94 -5.13 -7.04 -13.12
N LEU A 95 -4.23 -6.07 -13.28
CA LEU A 95 -4.10 -5.34 -14.53
C LEU A 95 -3.61 -6.24 -15.68
N VAL A 96 -2.63 -7.10 -15.42
CA VAL A 96 -2.14 -8.06 -16.43
C VAL A 96 -3.28 -9.00 -16.85
N ALA A 97 -4.12 -9.43 -15.91
CA ALA A 97 -5.30 -10.23 -16.20
C ALA A 97 -6.26 -9.47 -17.13
N GLN A 98 -6.60 -8.21 -16.81
CA GLN A 98 -7.45 -7.36 -17.67
C GLN A 98 -6.86 -7.15 -19.07
N GLY A 99 -5.55 -6.90 -19.16
CA GLY A 99 -4.88 -6.73 -20.46
C GLY A 99 -4.86 -8.02 -21.28
N THR A 100 -4.74 -9.18 -20.63
CA THR A 100 -4.81 -10.49 -21.29
C THR A 100 -6.22 -10.78 -21.78
N ASP A 101 -7.24 -10.43 -20.99
CA ASP A 101 -8.65 -10.59 -21.35
C ASP A 101 -9.00 -9.83 -22.63
N LEU A 102 -8.54 -8.56 -22.74
CA LEU A 102 -8.67 -7.79 -23.97
C LEU A 102 -8.00 -8.48 -25.17
N LEU A 103 -6.76 -8.97 -25.01
CA LEU A 103 -6.02 -9.59 -26.11
C LEU A 103 -6.68 -10.87 -26.61
N VAL A 104 -7.37 -11.60 -25.74
CA VAL A 104 -8.01 -12.89 -26.06
C VAL A 104 -9.44 -12.72 -26.57
N PHE A 105 -10.23 -11.86 -25.93
CA PHE A 105 -11.66 -11.73 -26.19
C PHE A 105 -12.06 -10.44 -26.92
N GLY A 106 -11.18 -9.44 -26.97
CA GLY A 106 -11.45 -8.18 -27.67
C GLY A 106 -12.46 -7.27 -26.97
N GLU A 107 -12.84 -7.59 -25.73
CA GLU A 107 -13.84 -6.85 -24.97
C GLU A 107 -13.14 -5.87 -23.99
N GLU A 108 -13.51 -4.59 -24.09
CA GLU A 108 -13.03 -3.41 -23.34
C GLU A 108 -11.71 -2.71 -23.72
N PRO A 109 -11.69 -1.36 -23.75
CA PRO A 109 -10.47 -0.59 -23.95
C PRO A 109 -9.52 -0.73 -22.74
N TRP A 110 -8.44 -1.49 -22.89
CA TRP A 110 -7.36 -1.55 -21.92
C TRP A 110 -6.58 -0.24 -21.91
N SER A 111 -6.48 0.38 -20.73
CA SER A 111 -5.68 1.59 -20.54
C SER A 111 -4.50 1.30 -19.63
N PRO A 112 -3.25 1.38 -20.13
CA PRO A 112 -2.05 1.27 -19.29
C PRO A 112 -2.01 2.33 -18.18
N ILE A 113 -2.77 3.42 -18.31
CA ILE A 113 -2.86 4.46 -17.28
C ILE A 113 -3.52 3.95 -16.00
N ALA A 114 -4.26 2.84 -16.08
CA ALA A 114 -4.74 2.09 -14.94
C ALA A 114 -3.60 1.44 -14.11
N LEU A 115 -2.33 1.54 -14.52
CA LEU A 115 -1.18 1.23 -13.66
C LEU A 115 -0.98 2.23 -12.52
N LEU A 116 -1.52 3.44 -12.64
CA LEU A 116 -1.22 4.56 -11.75
C LEU A 116 -2.16 4.64 -10.54
N VAL A 117 -2.77 3.50 -10.19
CA VAL A 117 -3.57 3.33 -8.98
C VAL A 117 -2.72 3.52 -7.73
N PRO A 118 -3.24 4.19 -6.67
CA PRO A 118 -2.55 4.37 -5.39
C PRO A 118 -1.87 3.12 -4.86
N MET A 119 -2.55 1.98 -4.96
CA MET A 119 -2.04 0.70 -4.47
C MET A 119 -0.71 0.27 -5.12
N VAL A 120 -0.47 0.59 -6.39
CA VAL A 120 0.74 0.18 -7.12
C VAL A 120 1.92 1.10 -6.79
N TRP A 121 1.76 2.41 -6.97
CA TRP A 121 2.89 3.32 -6.78
C TRP A 121 3.23 3.55 -5.30
N LEU A 122 2.26 3.46 -4.38
CA LEU A 122 2.55 3.48 -2.93
C LEU A 122 3.32 2.24 -2.46
N ALA A 123 3.34 1.14 -3.22
CA ALA A 123 4.06 -0.08 -2.87
C ALA A 123 5.56 -0.05 -3.24
N ILE A 124 5.96 0.83 -4.16
CA ILE A 124 7.34 0.91 -4.68
C ILE A 124 8.35 1.24 -3.57
N LEU A 125 8.05 2.28 -2.78
CA LEU A 125 8.95 2.73 -1.71
C LEU A 125 9.02 1.74 -0.53
N PRO A 126 7.92 1.13 -0.05
CA PRO A 126 7.96 0.02 0.88
C PRO A 126 8.78 -1.17 0.39
N ALA A 127 8.69 -1.54 -0.90
CA ALA A 127 9.51 -2.60 -1.49
C ALA A 127 11.01 -2.29 -1.41
N ALA A 128 11.39 -1.05 -1.74
CA ALA A 128 12.77 -0.58 -1.59
C ALA A 128 13.19 -0.57 -0.10
N GLY A 129 12.31 -0.13 0.79
CA GLY A 129 12.53 -0.09 2.24
C GLY A 129 12.81 -1.48 2.84
N ILE A 130 12.05 -2.49 2.43
CA ILE A 130 12.32 -3.89 2.81
C ILE A 130 13.71 -4.31 2.33
N SER A 131 14.04 -4.06 1.07
CA SER A 131 15.33 -4.48 0.48
C SER A 131 16.53 -3.86 1.20
N VAL A 132 16.46 -2.55 1.51
CA VAL A 132 17.51 -1.82 2.23
C VAL A 132 17.63 -2.30 3.68
N TRP A 133 16.52 -2.52 4.39
CA TRP A 133 16.54 -2.90 5.81
C TRP A 133 16.66 -4.40 6.08
N LYS A 134 16.45 -5.26 5.08
CA LYS A 134 16.67 -6.72 5.16
C LYS A 134 18.15 -7.06 5.36
N SER A 135 19.06 -6.22 4.84
CA SER A 135 20.52 -6.36 5.03
C SER A 135 21.00 -6.25 6.49
N ARG A 136 20.13 -5.85 7.44
CA ARG A 136 20.43 -5.74 8.87
C ARG A 136 19.86 -6.87 9.74
N PHE A 137 19.43 -7.98 9.13
CA PHE A 137 19.05 -9.21 9.83
C PHE A 137 20.17 -10.26 9.75
N PRO A 138 21.20 -10.21 10.61
CA PRO A 138 22.05 -11.38 10.82
C PRO A 138 21.26 -12.41 11.64
N GLY A 139 20.79 -13.45 10.97
CA GLY A 139 20.93 -14.84 11.42
C GLY A 139 20.47 -15.30 12.81
N HIS A 140 19.73 -14.55 13.62
CA HIS A 140 19.26 -15.04 14.93
C HIS A 140 18.00 -15.93 14.85
N MET A 141 17.66 -16.42 13.65
CA MET A 141 16.59 -17.43 13.43
C MET A 141 17.17 -18.76 12.94
N ALA A 142 18.48 -18.96 13.06
CA ALA A 142 19.16 -20.25 12.83
C ALA A 142 19.75 -20.72 14.17
N GLY A 143 19.00 -21.55 14.90
CA GLY A 143 19.28 -22.01 16.27
C GLY A 143 18.58 -21.10 17.28
N GLU A 144 17.64 -21.56 18.10
CA GLU A 144 17.67 -22.78 18.93
C GLU A 144 16.38 -23.62 18.85
#